data_AF-A0A842VV31-F1
#
_entry.id   AF-A0A842VV31-F1
#
_cell.length_a   1.000
_cell.length_b   1.000
_cell.length_c   1.000
_cell.angle_alpha   90.00
_cell.angle_beta   90.00
_cell.angle_gamma   90.00
#
_symmetry.space_group_name_H-M   'P 1'
#
loop_
_entity.id
_entity.type
_entity.pdbx_description
1 polymer ?
#
loop_
_entity_poly.entity_id
_entity_poly.type
_entity_poly.pdbx_seq_one_letter_code
_entity_poly.pdbx_strand_id
1 'polypeptide(L)'
;MVREFFKPNWKKIVLTILLLLITGFMAFKLMSVGLLNTLIPVVMVLGFPLVFSQMFGPIGLIVGLILEIFWLYLVSCILIKILTFLKNKLLLIRWDAKKFIVLCFILIIGFLVYGFFNFGWSDVLIATADDSGATVQGVNNIAKANNQFAIDLYSEINKDSDENIFFSPWSISTAVAMAYEGARGETANEIQSVFHFPTDDNSRRSSYAKMLNTLNKASGKYKLSTANAIWLQKDYPFLENYKDTISKYYLGEIKNLDFVNNPSGASSDINKWVSKNTNNKISNIVSPSMFNKMSRAVLTNAIYFKGKWEHQFDRDDTKPEDFTLQSGSKIKVPIMRLTDDELDFNYAEYDGVQILEMPYQGDKISMLVLLPRIDINDPMLQRRFEREGIEPQTSDMTQLESTLTEEKLQEWRNKLKPETVYIYMPKYTFETSYSLSDYLKSMGMNLPFTWPGADFSGMDGTNLLYIDKVLHKAYIDVYEEGTEAAAATVISMMAGAAMPHYVEFRADHPFIFIIQEKETGNILFMGRVNNPTQ
;
A
#
# COMPACT_ATOMS: atom_id res chain seq x y z
N MET A 1 25.78 -56.34 -21.34
CA MET A 1 25.34 -54.95 -21.56
C MET A 1 26.38 -53.91 -21.13
N VAL A 2 26.68 -53.68 -19.84
CA VAL A 2 27.52 -52.52 -19.42
C VAL A 2 28.93 -52.47 -20.06
N ARG A 3 29.57 -53.60 -20.41
CA ARG A 3 30.87 -53.59 -21.12
C ARG A 3 30.81 -53.15 -22.60
N GLU A 4 29.65 -53.23 -23.26
CA GLU A 4 29.47 -52.70 -24.63
C GLU A 4 29.43 -51.15 -24.65
N PHE A 5 28.99 -50.55 -23.54
CA PHE A 5 28.85 -49.10 -23.34
C PHE A 5 30.20 -48.33 -23.31
N PHE A 6 31.34 -49.02 -23.24
CA PHE A 6 32.66 -48.40 -23.15
C PHE A 6 33.49 -48.50 -24.45
N LYS A 7 32.85 -48.76 -25.60
CA LYS A 7 33.50 -48.61 -26.92
C LYS A 7 33.90 -47.13 -27.17
N PRO A 8 34.98 -46.83 -27.94
CA PRO A 8 35.53 -45.47 -28.07
C PRO A 8 34.54 -44.38 -28.52
N ASN A 9 33.52 -44.76 -29.28
CA ASN A 9 32.47 -43.85 -29.74
C ASN A 9 31.54 -43.35 -28.63
N TRP A 10 31.45 -44.03 -27.48
CA TRP A 10 30.57 -43.57 -26.39
C TRP A 10 31.06 -42.28 -25.74
N LYS A 11 32.38 -42.04 -25.67
CA LYS A 11 32.95 -40.73 -25.31
C LYS A 11 32.53 -39.62 -26.27
N LYS A 12 32.40 -39.92 -27.58
CA LYS A 12 31.89 -38.95 -28.57
C LYS A 12 30.40 -38.69 -28.34
N ILE A 13 29.58 -39.72 -28.12
CA ILE A 13 28.14 -39.59 -27.86
C ILE A 13 27.88 -38.73 -26.62
N VAL A 14 28.52 -39.03 -25.48
CA VAL A 14 28.36 -38.25 -24.25
C VAL A 14 28.85 -36.80 -24.44
N LEU A 15 29.97 -36.59 -25.14
CA LEU A 15 30.46 -35.25 -25.46
C LEU A 15 29.50 -34.49 -26.39
N THR A 16 28.89 -35.16 -27.38
CA THR A 16 27.88 -34.57 -28.28
C THR A 16 26.61 -34.21 -27.51
N ILE A 17 26.14 -35.05 -26.58
CA ILE A 17 25.00 -34.74 -25.72
C ILE A 17 25.32 -33.55 -24.81
N LEU A 18 26.50 -33.51 -24.19
CA LEU A 18 26.96 -32.35 -23.41
C LEU A 18 27.08 -31.08 -24.25
N LEU A 19 27.58 -31.18 -25.48
CA LEU A 19 27.65 -30.05 -26.41
C LEU A 19 26.25 -29.57 -26.80
N LEU A 20 25.31 -30.47 -27.12
CA LEU A 20 23.91 -30.16 -27.44
C LEU A 20 23.17 -29.55 -26.25
N LEU A 21 23.43 -30.03 -25.03
CA LEU A 21 22.88 -29.44 -23.81
C LEU A 21 23.47 -28.06 -23.54
N ILE A 22 24.76 -27.83 -23.82
CA ILE A 22 25.40 -26.51 -23.65
C ILE A 22 24.96 -25.53 -24.74
N THR A 23 24.84 -25.94 -26.01
CA THR A 23 24.28 -25.06 -27.06
C THR A 23 22.79 -24.82 -26.86
N GLY A 24 22.02 -25.82 -26.41
CA GLY A 24 20.61 -25.65 -26.01
C GLY A 24 20.47 -24.68 -24.82
N PHE A 25 21.29 -24.84 -23.79
CA PHE A 25 21.35 -23.94 -22.63
C PHE A 25 21.71 -22.51 -23.03
N MET A 26 22.61 -22.31 -23.99
CA MET A 26 22.98 -20.97 -24.47
C MET A 26 21.97 -20.36 -25.43
N ALA A 27 21.34 -21.15 -26.31
CA ALA A 27 20.22 -20.68 -27.11
C ALA A 27 19.05 -20.26 -26.21
N PHE A 28 18.73 -21.07 -25.19
CA PHE A 28 17.74 -20.74 -24.17
C PHE A 28 18.15 -19.48 -23.38
N LYS A 29 19.40 -19.34 -22.97
CA LYS A 29 19.87 -18.16 -22.23
C LYS A 29 19.92 -16.88 -23.08
N LEU A 30 20.15 -16.98 -24.39
CA LEU A 30 19.98 -15.87 -25.33
C LEU A 30 18.50 -15.47 -25.45
N MET A 31 17.58 -16.45 -25.40
CA MET A 31 16.13 -16.19 -25.37
C MET A 31 15.63 -15.69 -24.00
N SER A 32 16.29 -16.04 -22.90
CA SER A 32 15.81 -15.77 -21.53
C SER A 32 16.45 -14.57 -20.83
N VAL A 33 17.36 -13.84 -21.49
CA VAL A 33 17.88 -12.55 -20.99
C VAL A 33 16.94 -11.38 -21.36
N GLY A 34 15.94 -11.62 -22.21
CA GLY A 34 14.73 -10.79 -22.30
C GLY A 34 13.69 -11.22 -21.25
N LEU A 35 13.46 -10.39 -20.24
CA LEU A 35 12.48 -10.64 -19.18
C LEU A 35 11.08 -10.19 -19.59
N LEU A 36 10.10 -11.08 -19.37
CA LEU A 36 8.63 -10.92 -19.42
C LEU A 36 7.98 -10.00 -20.50
N ASN A 37 7.36 -10.70 -21.46
CA ASN A 37 6.03 -10.47 -22.05
C ASN A 37 5.72 -9.31 -23.04
N THR A 38 4.90 -9.73 -24.02
CA THR A 38 4.14 -8.98 -25.03
C THR A 38 4.92 -8.19 -26.08
N LEU A 39 4.77 -8.65 -27.35
CA LEU A 39 5.04 -7.91 -28.59
C LEU A 39 6.46 -7.34 -28.75
N ILE A 40 7.47 -8.21 -28.95
CA ILE A 40 8.68 -7.94 -29.78
C ILE A 40 9.50 -9.24 -29.98
N PRO A 41 9.33 -9.96 -31.10
CA PRO A 41 10.34 -10.93 -31.57
C PRO A 41 11.27 -10.36 -32.66
N VAL A 42 10.90 -9.21 -33.25
CA VAL A 42 11.56 -8.66 -34.45
C VAL A 42 12.63 -7.61 -34.12
N VAL A 43 12.55 -6.95 -32.96
CA VAL A 43 13.43 -5.80 -32.64
C VAL A 43 14.73 -6.19 -31.92
N MET A 44 14.81 -7.33 -31.22
CA MET A 44 16.04 -7.70 -30.46
C MET A 44 17.24 -8.14 -31.33
N VAL A 45 17.08 -8.30 -32.65
CA VAL A 45 18.21 -8.49 -33.60
C VAL A 45 18.68 -7.15 -34.20
N LEU A 46 18.04 -6.04 -33.83
CA LEU A 46 18.33 -4.69 -34.36
C LEU A 46 18.39 -3.61 -33.26
N GLY A 47 18.17 -3.95 -31.99
CA GLY A 47 17.99 -2.99 -30.90
C GLY A 47 19.23 -2.14 -30.61
N PHE A 48 20.42 -2.75 -30.55
CA PHE A 48 21.66 -2.03 -30.30
C PHE A 48 22.05 -1.09 -31.47
N PRO A 49 21.94 -1.52 -32.74
CA PRO A 49 21.99 -0.62 -33.90
C PRO A 49 20.95 0.51 -33.88
N LEU A 50 19.69 0.25 -33.53
CA LEU A 50 18.66 1.30 -33.52
C LEU A 50 18.92 2.37 -32.46
N VAL A 51 19.37 1.99 -31.26
CA VAL A 51 19.76 2.96 -30.21
C VAL A 51 20.92 3.83 -30.68
N PHE A 52 21.96 3.24 -31.27
CA PHE A 52 23.05 4.02 -31.90
C PHE A 52 22.56 4.88 -33.07
N SER A 53 21.57 4.43 -33.84
CA SER A 53 20.98 5.19 -34.94
C SER A 53 20.13 6.37 -34.48
N GLN A 54 19.50 6.29 -33.29
CA GLN A 54 18.78 7.42 -32.69
C GLN A 54 19.75 8.49 -32.17
N MET A 55 20.93 8.08 -31.68
CA MET A 55 21.94 9.01 -31.18
C MET A 55 22.83 9.62 -32.27
N PHE A 56 23.13 8.88 -33.35
CA PHE A 56 24.16 9.26 -34.35
C PHE A 56 23.69 9.10 -35.81
N GLY A 57 22.38 8.97 -36.05
CA GLY A 57 21.82 8.86 -37.39
C GLY A 57 22.25 7.60 -38.17
N PRO A 58 22.21 7.62 -39.52
CA PRO A 58 22.48 6.44 -40.34
C PRO A 58 23.87 5.81 -40.15
N ILE A 59 24.87 6.63 -39.79
CA ILE A 59 26.23 6.16 -39.49
C ILE A 59 26.25 5.36 -38.18
N GLY A 60 25.44 5.79 -37.19
CA GLY A 60 25.26 5.07 -35.93
C GLY A 60 24.74 3.65 -36.13
N LEU A 61 23.75 3.44 -37.01
CA LEU A 61 23.21 2.11 -37.32
C LEU A 61 24.32 1.15 -37.82
N ILE A 62 25.17 1.63 -38.73
CA ILE A 62 26.27 0.83 -39.31
C ILE A 62 27.31 0.50 -38.24
N VAL A 63 27.69 1.48 -37.40
CA VAL A 63 28.64 1.27 -36.29
C VAL A 63 28.08 0.27 -35.27
N GLY A 64 26.79 0.39 -34.91
CA GLY A 64 26.12 -0.52 -33.99
C GLY A 64 26.09 -1.96 -34.51
N LEU A 65 25.78 -2.17 -35.80
CA LEU A 65 25.81 -3.49 -36.44
C LEU A 65 27.23 -4.10 -36.43
N ILE A 66 28.26 -3.31 -36.70
CA ILE A 66 29.66 -3.77 -36.67
C ILE A 66 30.07 -4.17 -35.24
N LEU A 67 29.70 -3.39 -34.22
CA LEU A 67 29.98 -3.70 -32.82
C LEU A 67 29.24 -4.96 -32.34
N GLU A 68 28.00 -5.15 -32.77
CA GLU A 68 27.19 -6.33 -32.43
C GLU A 68 27.75 -7.61 -33.07
N ILE A 69 28.15 -7.56 -34.35
CA ILE A 69 28.85 -8.65 -35.04
C ILE A 69 30.18 -8.97 -34.34
N PHE A 70 30.95 -7.94 -33.94
CA PHE A 70 32.21 -8.12 -33.22
C PHE A 70 32.00 -8.74 -31.83
N TRP A 71 30.95 -8.34 -31.11
CA TRP A 71 30.60 -8.89 -29.80
C TRP A 71 30.18 -10.36 -29.90
N LEU A 72 29.31 -10.70 -30.87
CA LEU A 72 28.92 -12.08 -31.17
C LEU A 72 30.13 -12.94 -31.55
N TYR A 73 31.07 -12.41 -32.35
CA TYR A 73 32.32 -13.08 -32.69
C TYR A 73 33.17 -13.33 -31.43
N LEU A 74 33.37 -12.32 -30.58
CA LEU A 74 34.15 -12.43 -29.34
C LEU A 74 33.56 -13.48 -28.39
N VAL A 75 32.24 -13.45 -28.17
CA VAL A 75 31.50 -14.42 -27.36
C VAL A 75 31.65 -15.84 -27.93
N SER A 76 31.54 -16.00 -29.25
CA SER A 76 31.77 -17.30 -29.91
C SER A 76 33.20 -17.83 -29.72
N CYS A 77 34.22 -16.96 -29.81
CA CYS A 77 35.61 -17.34 -29.59
C CYS A 77 35.91 -17.74 -28.14
N ILE A 78 35.33 -17.02 -27.17
CA ILE A 78 35.43 -17.36 -25.74
C ILE A 78 34.77 -18.72 -25.49
N LEU A 79 33.59 -18.96 -26.06
CA LEU A 79 32.87 -20.22 -25.92
C LEU A 79 33.58 -21.40 -26.58
N ILE A 80 34.16 -21.23 -27.77
CA ILE A 80 34.99 -22.26 -28.42
C ILE A 80 36.21 -22.58 -27.55
N LYS A 81 36.84 -21.59 -26.90
CA LYS A 81 37.94 -21.82 -25.94
C LYS A 81 37.47 -22.59 -24.70
N ILE A 82 36.34 -22.21 -24.09
CA ILE A 82 35.77 -22.89 -22.92
C ILE A 82 35.38 -24.33 -23.26
N LEU A 83 34.68 -24.56 -24.38
CA LEU A 83 34.28 -25.89 -24.84
C LEU A 83 35.49 -26.76 -25.19
N THR A 84 36.53 -26.20 -25.82
CA THR A 84 37.78 -26.92 -26.12
C THR A 84 38.55 -27.26 -24.84
N PHE A 85 38.61 -26.34 -23.86
CA PHE A 85 39.22 -26.58 -22.56
C PHE A 85 38.50 -27.68 -21.77
N LEU A 86 37.16 -27.62 -21.70
CA LEU A 86 36.32 -28.64 -21.08
C LEU A 86 36.49 -29.99 -21.79
N LYS A 87 36.42 -30.03 -23.12
CA LYS A 87 36.66 -31.24 -23.93
C LYS A 87 38.01 -31.88 -23.62
N ASN A 88 39.08 -31.09 -23.58
CA ASN A 88 40.42 -31.59 -23.32
C ASN A 88 40.57 -32.13 -21.89
N LYS A 89 40.01 -31.45 -20.87
CA LYS A 89 40.02 -31.97 -19.49
C LYS A 89 39.13 -33.20 -19.31
N LEU A 90 37.92 -33.22 -19.88
CA LEU A 90 36.99 -34.36 -19.81
C LEU A 90 37.53 -35.61 -20.51
N LEU A 91 38.32 -35.45 -21.57
CA LEU A 91 38.98 -36.57 -22.27
C LEU A 91 40.14 -37.20 -21.47
N LEU A 92 40.86 -36.40 -20.68
CA LEU A 92 41.97 -36.83 -19.81
C LEU A 92 41.50 -37.58 -18.55
N ILE A 93 40.25 -37.40 -18.13
CA ILE A 93 39.68 -38.13 -17.00
C ILE A 93 39.56 -39.63 -17.35
N ARG A 94 40.20 -40.49 -16.55
CA ARG A 94 39.86 -41.92 -16.50
C ARG A 94 38.52 -42.08 -15.79
N TRP A 95 37.47 -42.16 -16.59
CA TRP A 95 36.10 -42.41 -16.18
C TRP A 95 35.95 -43.83 -15.62
N ASP A 96 35.43 -43.91 -14.41
CA ASP A 96 34.92 -45.12 -13.78
C ASP A 96 33.45 -44.87 -13.37
N ALA A 97 32.75 -45.92 -12.96
CA ALA A 97 31.33 -45.82 -12.60
C ALA A 97 31.06 -44.82 -11.46
N LYS A 98 31.99 -44.68 -10.50
CA LYS A 98 31.82 -43.74 -9.37
C LYS A 98 31.89 -42.29 -9.84
N LYS A 99 32.87 -41.95 -10.69
CA LYS A 99 33.00 -40.59 -11.25
C LYS A 99 31.84 -40.21 -12.17
N PHE A 100 31.28 -41.18 -12.91
CA PHE A 100 30.08 -40.94 -13.72
C PHE A 100 28.86 -40.64 -12.84
N ILE A 101 28.62 -41.43 -11.78
CA ILE A 101 27.55 -41.18 -10.82
C ILE A 101 27.68 -39.80 -10.16
N VAL A 102 28.90 -39.42 -9.73
CA VAL A 102 29.16 -38.07 -9.16
C VAL A 102 28.86 -36.96 -10.16
N LEU A 103 29.23 -37.11 -11.45
CA LEU A 103 28.87 -36.11 -12.47
C LEU A 103 27.35 -36.00 -12.65
N CYS A 104 26.64 -37.13 -12.73
CA CYS A 104 25.17 -37.13 -12.81
C CYS A 104 24.55 -36.45 -11.59
N PHE A 105 25.08 -36.69 -10.39
CA PHE A 105 24.60 -36.06 -9.16
C PHE A 105 24.82 -34.53 -9.16
N ILE A 106 26.00 -34.07 -9.62
CA ILE A 106 26.31 -32.64 -9.78
C ILE A 106 25.40 -32.00 -10.84
N LEU A 107 25.10 -32.69 -11.94
CA LEU A 107 24.19 -32.19 -12.98
C LEU A 107 22.74 -32.13 -12.48
N ILE A 108 22.29 -33.10 -11.68
CA ILE A 108 20.95 -33.10 -11.06
C ILE A 108 20.85 -31.97 -10.03
N ILE A 109 21.83 -31.80 -9.14
CA ILE A 109 21.88 -30.68 -8.19
C ILE A 109 21.93 -29.35 -8.96
N GLY A 110 22.75 -29.25 -10.00
CA GLY A 110 22.82 -28.08 -10.86
C GLY A 110 21.48 -27.76 -11.53
N PHE A 111 20.73 -28.76 -11.96
CA PHE A 111 19.40 -28.60 -12.56
C PHE A 111 18.33 -28.22 -11.51
N LEU A 112 18.39 -28.80 -10.31
CA LEU A 112 17.51 -28.44 -9.19
C LEU A 112 17.76 -27.00 -8.72
N VAL A 113 19.03 -26.60 -8.56
CA VAL A 113 19.43 -25.23 -8.22
C VAL A 113 19.08 -24.27 -9.37
N TYR A 114 19.28 -24.67 -10.63
CA TYR A 114 18.84 -23.88 -11.79
C TYR A 114 17.31 -23.69 -11.79
N GLY A 115 16.54 -24.74 -11.52
CA GLY A 115 15.10 -24.65 -11.31
C GLY A 115 14.75 -23.68 -10.17
N PHE A 116 15.41 -23.81 -9.02
CA PHE A 116 15.22 -22.95 -7.85
C PHE A 116 15.50 -21.45 -8.10
N PHE A 117 16.40 -21.13 -9.04
CA PHE A 117 16.74 -19.75 -9.41
C PHE A 117 16.04 -19.22 -10.68
N ASN A 118 15.48 -20.07 -11.55
CA ASN A 118 14.84 -19.64 -12.81
C ASN A 118 13.31 -19.82 -12.82
N PHE A 119 12.75 -20.74 -12.03
CA PHE A 119 11.37 -20.59 -11.55
C PHE A 119 11.40 -19.56 -10.43
N GLY A 120 11.38 -18.29 -10.82
CA GLY A 120 11.53 -17.16 -9.91
C GLY A 120 10.50 -17.19 -8.79
N TRP A 121 10.98 -17.14 -7.54
CA TRP A 121 10.13 -16.97 -6.37
C TRP A 121 9.46 -15.58 -6.29
N SER A 122 9.61 -14.73 -7.31
CA SER A 122 8.86 -13.47 -7.44
C SER A 122 7.35 -13.69 -7.56
N ASP A 123 6.92 -14.80 -8.18
CA ASP A 123 5.51 -15.21 -8.26
C ASP A 123 5.14 -16.26 -7.20
N VAL A 124 6.06 -16.61 -6.29
CA VAL A 124 5.77 -17.61 -5.27
C VAL A 124 5.08 -16.97 -4.08
N LEU A 125 3.78 -17.24 -4.03
CA LEU A 125 2.96 -17.25 -2.81
C LEU A 125 3.16 -16.00 -1.93
N ILE A 126 2.98 -14.81 -2.54
CA ILE A 126 2.27 -13.77 -1.80
C ILE A 126 0.92 -14.42 -1.44
N ALA A 127 0.70 -14.68 -0.14
CA ALA A 127 -0.58 -15.20 0.30
C ALA A 127 -1.66 -14.18 -0.10
N THR A 128 -2.56 -14.60 -0.99
CA THR A 128 -3.75 -13.84 -1.39
C THR A 128 -4.95 -14.42 -0.68
N ALA A 129 -5.84 -13.56 -0.20
CA ALA A 129 -7.10 -13.98 0.37
C ALA A 129 -8.04 -14.49 -0.74
N ASP A 130 -8.97 -15.37 -0.39
CA ASP A 130 -9.97 -15.90 -1.33
C ASP A 130 -10.99 -14.83 -1.72
N ASP A 131 -10.72 -14.13 -2.81
CA ASP A 131 -11.58 -13.14 -3.42
C ASP A 131 -12.51 -13.72 -4.51
N SER A 132 -12.61 -15.05 -4.63
CA SER A 132 -13.36 -15.71 -5.72
C SER A 132 -14.87 -15.42 -5.73
N GLY A 133 -15.46 -15.10 -4.58
CA GLY A 133 -16.85 -14.67 -4.45
C GLY A 133 -17.08 -13.16 -4.63
N ALA A 134 -16.02 -12.37 -4.81
CA ALA A 134 -16.11 -10.91 -4.77
C ALA A 134 -16.83 -10.35 -5.99
N THR A 135 -17.69 -9.35 -5.75
CA THR A 135 -18.36 -8.58 -6.81
C THR A 135 -18.01 -7.10 -6.68
N VAL A 136 -18.10 -6.35 -7.78
CA VAL A 136 -17.88 -4.89 -7.77
C VAL A 136 -18.83 -4.22 -6.78
N GLN A 137 -20.11 -4.63 -6.74
CA GLN A 137 -21.06 -4.10 -5.77
C GLN A 137 -20.71 -4.46 -4.32
N GLY A 138 -20.24 -5.69 -4.06
CA GLY A 138 -19.80 -6.11 -2.73
C GLY A 138 -18.60 -5.29 -2.24
N VAL A 139 -17.61 -5.05 -3.11
CA VAL A 139 -16.45 -4.19 -2.82
C VAL A 139 -16.89 -2.75 -2.54
N ASN A 140 -17.76 -2.18 -3.36
CA ASN A 140 -18.30 -0.82 -3.13
C ASN A 140 -19.12 -0.72 -1.84
N ASN A 141 -19.85 -1.78 -1.46
CA ASN A 141 -20.57 -1.83 -0.18
C ASN A 141 -19.61 -1.83 1.01
N ILE A 142 -18.47 -2.54 0.93
CA ILE A 142 -17.44 -2.52 1.98
C ILE A 142 -16.77 -1.15 2.05
N ALA A 143 -16.45 -0.54 0.91
CA ALA A 143 -15.90 0.82 0.87
C ALA A 143 -16.87 1.84 1.51
N LYS A 144 -18.16 1.80 1.14
CA LYS A 144 -19.17 2.69 1.74
C LYS A 144 -19.31 2.46 3.27
N ALA A 145 -19.35 1.20 3.71
CA ALA A 145 -19.44 0.86 5.13
C ALA A 145 -18.24 1.39 5.93
N ASN A 146 -17.02 1.19 5.39
CA ASN A 146 -15.79 1.71 5.98
C ASN A 146 -15.74 3.26 5.99
N ASN A 147 -16.24 3.91 4.95
CA ASN A 147 -16.31 5.37 4.88
C ASN A 147 -17.30 5.96 5.90
N GLN A 148 -18.49 5.37 6.04
CA GLN A 148 -19.46 5.79 7.05
C GLN A 148 -18.88 5.62 8.46
N PHE A 149 -18.30 4.45 8.76
CA PHE A 149 -17.59 4.21 10.02
C PHE A 149 -16.45 5.22 10.26
N ALA A 150 -15.71 5.64 9.21
CA ALA A 150 -14.67 6.66 9.33
C ALA A 150 -15.23 8.00 9.83
N ILE A 151 -16.35 8.45 9.25
CA ILE A 151 -16.98 9.72 9.60
C ILE A 151 -17.62 9.65 10.99
N ASP A 152 -18.29 8.54 11.31
CA ASP A 152 -18.88 8.32 12.64
C ASP A 152 -17.78 8.33 13.72
N LEU A 153 -16.67 7.61 13.51
CA LEU A 153 -15.55 7.57 14.46
C LEU A 153 -14.82 8.92 14.55
N TYR A 154 -14.65 9.63 13.44
CA TYR A 154 -14.11 10.99 13.45
C TYR A 154 -14.97 11.90 14.36
N SER A 155 -16.30 11.82 14.22
CA SER A 155 -17.25 12.59 15.01
C SER A 155 -17.17 12.28 16.51
N GLU A 156 -16.98 11.01 16.90
CA GLU A 156 -16.74 10.66 18.31
C GLU A 156 -15.40 11.19 18.84
N ILE A 157 -14.29 11.00 18.11
CA ILE A 157 -12.96 11.48 18.54
C ILE A 157 -12.93 13.01 18.67
N ASN A 158 -13.66 13.72 17.80
CA ASN A 158 -13.74 15.17 17.80
C ASN A 158 -14.34 15.76 19.09
N LYS A 159 -15.21 15.01 19.79
CA LYS A 159 -15.86 15.49 21.03
C LYS A 159 -14.90 15.64 22.21
N ASP A 160 -13.77 14.94 22.18
CA ASP A 160 -12.83 14.87 23.30
C ASP A 160 -11.77 15.97 23.27
N SER A 161 -11.37 16.46 22.08
CA SER A 161 -10.34 17.51 21.98
C SER A 161 -10.28 18.23 20.63
N ASP A 162 -9.80 19.47 20.68
CA ASP A 162 -9.38 20.24 19.51
C ASP A 162 -7.97 19.82 18.98
N GLU A 163 -7.39 18.70 19.41
CA GLU A 163 -6.06 18.28 18.94
C GLU A 163 -6.08 17.79 17.47
N ASN A 164 -4.89 17.56 16.89
CA ASN A 164 -4.78 16.87 15.60
C ASN A 164 -5.40 15.47 15.68
N ILE A 165 -6.25 15.14 14.70
CA ILE A 165 -6.86 13.81 14.57
C ILE A 165 -6.15 13.09 13.43
N PHE A 166 -5.83 11.81 13.57
CA PHE A 166 -5.40 10.98 12.44
C PHE A 166 -5.57 9.50 12.76
N PHE A 167 -6.27 8.76 11.91
CA PHE A 167 -6.45 7.32 12.08
C PHE A 167 -6.68 6.62 10.74
N SER A 168 -6.56 5.29 10.74
CA SER A 168 -6.96 4.45 9.60
C SER A 168 -8.26 3.72 9.91
N PRO A 169 -9.41 4.16 9.37
CA PRO A 169 -10.68 3.44 9.51
C PRO A 169 -10.58 2.04 8.89
N TRP A 170 -9.92 1.92 7.72
CA TRP A 170 -9.68 0.62 7.07
C TRP A 170 -8.96 -0.38 7.97
N SER A 171 -7.94 0.08 8.70
CA SER A 171 -7.18 -0.73 9.67
C SER A 171 -8.07 -1.25 10.80
N ILE A 172 -8.84 -0.35 11.42
CA ILE A 172 -9.71 -0.65 12.56
C ILE A 172 -10.86 -1.56 12.12
N SER A 173 -11.51 -1.23 11.00
CA SER A 173 -12.62 -1.97 10.40
C SER A 173 -12.21 -3.38 10.03
N THR A 174 -11.03 -3.58 9.44
CA THR A 174 -10.49 -4.92 9.15
C THR A 174 -10.22 -5.71 10.43
N ALA A 175 -9.66 -5.08 11.46
CA ALA A 175 -9.38 -5.75 12.74
C ALA A 175 -10.67 -6.18 13.47
N VAL A 176 -11.71 -5.35 13.45
CA VAL A 176 -13.01 -5.68 14.05
C VAL A 176 -13.81 -6.66 13.20
N ALA A 177 -13.68 -6.65 11.86
CA ALA A 177 -14.24 -7.69 11.00
C ALA A 177 -13.74 -9.09 11.37
N MET A 178 -12.46 -9.23 11.73
CA MET A 178 -11.89 -10.48 12.24
C MET A 178 -12.45 -10.91 13.61
N ALA A 179 -12.88 -9.97 14.46
CA ALA A 179 -13.60 -10.29 15.70
C ALA A 179 -15.07 -10.68 15.41
N TYR A 180 -15.71 -9.98 14.48
CA TYR A 180 -17.10 -10.21 14.05
C TYR A 180 -17.33 -11.62 13.50
N GLU A 181 -16.36 -12.24 12.81
CA GLU A 181 -16.44 -13.66 12.41
C GLU A 181 -16.75 -14.61 13.59
N GLY A 182 -16.29 -14.24 14.80
CA GLY A 182 -16.54 -14.97 16.04
C GLY A 182 -17.82 -14.56 16.79
N ALA A 183 -18.36 -13.37 16.52
CA ALA A 183 -19.49 -12.80 17.25
C ALA A 183 -20.83 -13.46 16.89
N ARG A 184 -21.74 -13.59 17.85
CA ARG A 184 -23.10 -14.14 17.64
C ARG A 184 -24.16 -13.28 18.35
N GLY A 185 -25.42 -13.48 18.00
CA GLY A 185 -26.57 -12.79 18.61
C GLY A 185 -26.41 -11.27 18.62
N GLU A 186 -26.79 -10.64 19.73
CA GLU A 186 -26.75 -9.18 19.86
C GLU A 186 -25.32 -8.60 19.84
N THR A 187 -24.31 -9.39 20.26
CA THR A 187 -22.90 -8.99 20.13
C THR A 187 -22.50 -8.83 18.66
N ALA A 188 -23.03 -9.67 17.75
CA ALA A 188 -22.86 -9.46 16.32
C ALA A 188 -23.66 -8.24 15.83
N ASN A 189 -24.93 -8.10 16.22
CA ASN A 189 -25.79 -7.00 15.78
C ASN A 189 -25.18 -5.61 16.08
N GLU A 190 -24.65 -5.41 17.30
CA GLU A 190 -24.00 -4.15 17.69
C GLU A 190 -22.73 -3.86 16.87
N ILE A 191 -21.84 -4.84 16.69
CA ILE A 191 -20.63 -4.69 15.87
C ILE A 191 -21.02 -4.36 14.43
N GLN A 192 -21.99 -5.09 13.87
CA GLN A 192 -22.50 -4.84 12.53
C GLN A 192 -23.04 -3.42 12.38
N SER A 193 -23.81 -2.94 13.35
CA SER A 193 -24.43 -1.61 13.30
C SER A 193 -23.39 -0.49 13.34
N VAL A 194 -22.34 -0.61 14.17
CA VAL A 194 -21.31 0.42 14.30
C VAL A 194 -20.34 0.45 13.12
N PHE A 195 -20.04 -0.72 12.53
CA PHE A 195 -19.14 -0.83 11.38
C PHE A 195 -19.85 -0.90 10.02
N HIS A 196 -21.18 -0.76 10.00
CA HIS A 196 -22.04 -0.83 8.82
C HIS A 196 -21.84 -2.10 7.98
N PHE A 197 -21.44 -3.22 8.61
CA PHE A 197 -21.01 -4.42 7.90
C PHE A 197 -22.16 -5.08 7.10
N PRO A 198 -21.94 -5.43 5.81
CA PRO A 198 -22.92 -6.18 5.04
C PRO A 198 -23.34 -7.49 5.71
N THR A 199 -24.64 -7.78 5.71
CA THR A 199 -25.25 -8.95 6.36
C THR A 199 -24.86 -10.28 5.70
N ASP A 200 -24.62 -10.30 4.39
CA ASP A 200 -24.19 -11.52 3.70
C ASP A 200 -22.69 -11.76 3.91
N ASP A 201 -22.40 -12.76 4.73
CA ASP A 201 -21.07 -13.21 5.09
C ASP A 201 -20.18 -13.55 3.88
N ASN A 202 -20.73 -14.17 2.84
CA ASN A 202 -19.93 -14.61 1.69
C ASN A 202 -19.46 -13.43 0.83
N SER A 203 -20.38 -12.50 0.54
CA SER A 203 -20.09 -11.23 -0.12
C SER A 203 -19.15 -10.38 0.72
N ARG A 204 -19.41 -10.24 2.04
CA ARG A 204 -18.55 -9.47 2.97
C ARG A 204 -17.13 -10.00 2.99
N ARG A 205 -16.93 -11.30 3.27
CA ARG A 205 -15.62 -11.95 3.37
C ARG A 205 -14.83 -11.87 2.07
N SER A 206 -15.46 -12.20 0.94
CA SER A 206 -14.78 -12.17 -0.37
C SER A 206 -14.48 -10.74 -0.85
N SER A 207 -15.34 -9.76 -0.54
CA SER A 207 -15.07 -8.35 -0.86
C SER A 207 -13.96 -7.75 0.01
N TYR A 208 -13.89 -8.11 1.29
CA TYR A 208 -12.72 -7.81 2.14
C TYR A 208 -11.44 -8.42 1.56
N ALA A 209 -11.48 -9.72 1.22
CA ALA A 209 -10.36 -10.41 0.56
C ALA A 209 -9.92 -9.67 -0.71
N LYS A 210 -10.88 -9.20 -1.53
CA LYS A 210 -10.60 -8.46 -2.75
C LYS A 210 -9.86 -7.15 -2.49
N MET A 211 -10.36 -6.36 -1.54
CA MET A 211 -9.73 -5.09 -1.18
C MET A 211 -8.34 -5.30 -0.58
N LEU A 212 -8.17 -6.28 0.31
CA LEU A 212 -6.86 -6.63 0.87
C LEU A 212 -5.86 -7.07 -0.23
N ASN A 213 -6.29 -7.90 -1.18
CA ASN A 213 -5.47 -8.30 -2.34
C ASN A 213 -5.09 -7.09 -3.22
N THR A 214 -6.02 -6.17 -3.48
CA THR A 214 -5.78 -4.95 -4.27
C THR A 214 -4.80 -4.00 -3.55
N LEU A 215 -5.01 -3.72 -2.26
CA LEU A 215 -4.19 -2.78 -1.48
C LEU A 215 -2.77 -3.31 -1.20
N ASN A 216 -2.60 -4.63 -1.10
CA ASN A 216 -1.28 -5.27 -0.96
C ASN A 216 -0.59 -5.58 -2.29
N LYS A 217 -1.21 -5.29 -3.44
CA LYS A 217 -0.57 -5.47 -4.74
C LYS A 217 0.54 -4.44 -4.93
N ALA A 218 1.76 -4.91 -5.19
CA ALA A 218 2.90 -4.03 -5.45
C ALA A 218 2.63 -3.14 -6.68
N SER A 219 2.57 -1.82 -6.49
CA SER A 219 2.35 -0.86 -7.59
C SER A 219 3.64 -0.40 -8.27
N GLY A 220 4.79 -0.49 -7.57
CA GLY A 220 6.08 0.02 -8.04
C GLY A 220 6.18 1.56 -8.08
N LYS A 221 5.10 2.27 -7.73
CA LYS A 221 4.99 3.75 -7.72
C LYS A 221 4.81 4.31 -6.31
N TYR A 222 4.12 3.55 -5.45
CA TYR A 222 3.97 3.80 -4.03
C TYR A 222 4.18 2.49 -3.25
N LYS A 223 4.40 2.59 -1.94
CA LYS A 223 4.43 1.48 -1.00
C LYS A 223 3.21 1.59 -0.09
N LEU A 224 2.17 0.84 -0.42
CA LEU A 224 1.05 0.56 0.46
C LEU A 224 1.16 -0.89 0.93
N SER A 225 0.91 -1.13 2.21
CA SER A 225 0.80 -2.47 2.76
C SER A 225 -0.13 -2.48 3.97
N THR A 226 -1.02 -3.46 4.04
CA THR A 226 -1.87 -3.74 5.20
C THR A 226 -1.69 -5.20 5.62
N ALA A 227 -1.29 -5.41 6.86
CA ALA A 227 -1.06 -6.72 7.44
C ALA A 227 -2.04 -6.96 8.58
N ASN A 228 -2.56 -8.18 8.68
CA ASN A 228 -3.46 -8.60 9.75
C ASN A 228 -2.78 -9.71 10.55
N ALA A 229 -2.98 -9.70 11.87
CA ALA A 229 -2.61 -10.82 12.72
C ALA A 229 -3.60 -10.99 13.88
N ILE A 230 -3.75 -12.24 14.29
CA ILE A 230 -4.42 -12.60 15.53
C ILE A 230 -3.49 -13.45 16.38
N TRP A 231 -3.33 -12.97 17.62
CA TRP A 231 -2.41 -13.52 18.60
C TRP A 231 -3.23 -14.23 19.67
N LEU A 232 -3.18 -15.55 19.68
CA LEU A 232 -4.00 -16.41 20.53
C LEU A 232 -3.19 -16.82 21.77
N GLN A 233 -3.85 -16.92 22.92
CA GLN A 233 -3.24 -17.48 24.12
C GLN A 233 -2.91 -18.96 23.85
N LYS A 234 -1.64 -19.33 24.04
CA LYS A 234 -1.20 -20.72 23.93
C LYS A 234 -2.07 -21.62 24.82
N ASP A 235 -2.30 -22.83 24.34
CA ASP A 235 -3.07 -23.87 25.02
C ASP A 235 -4.56 -23.54 25.25
N TYR A 236 -5.08 -22.42 24.71
CA TYR A 236 -6.52 -22.10 24.73
C TYR A 236 -7.25 -22.65 23.48
N PRO A 237 -8.40 -23.33 23.64
CA PRO A 237 -9.03 -24.10 22.56
C PRO A 237 -9.89 -23.26 21.61
N PHE A 238 -9.25 -22.41 20.80
CA PHE A 238 -9.91 -21.74 19.68
C PHE A 238 -10.33 -22.73 18.58
N LEU A 239 -11.54 -22.56 18.03
CA LEU A 239 -12.08 -23.40 16.97
C LEU A 239 -11.29 -23.25 15.66
N GLU A 240 -11.09 -24.36 14.94
CA GLU A 240 -10.35 -24.33 13.67
C GLU A 240 -11.12 -23.60 12.54
N ASN A 241 -12.44 -23.72 12.47
CA ASN A 241 -13.25 -23.02 11.44
C ASN A 241 -13.11 -21.49 11.51
N TYR A 242 -12.93 -20.93 12.71
CA TYR A 242 -12.63 -19.52 12.92
C TYR A 242 -11.24 -19.18 12.35
N LYS A 243 -10.21 -19.95 12.72
CA LYS A 243 -8.84 -19.78 12.21
C LYS A 243 -8.75 -19.91 10.68
N ASP A 244 -9.45 -20.89 10.11
CA ASP A 244 -9.56 -21.08 8.66
C ASP A 244 -10.18 -19.85 8.00
N THR A 245 -11.26 -19.30 8.55
CA THR A 245 -11.94 -18.10 8.04
C THR A 245 -11.02 -16.87 8.05
N ILE A 246 -10.29 -16.64 9.14
CA ILE A 246 -9.33 -15.54 9.27
C ILE A 246 -8.18 -15.68 8.27
N SER A 247 -7.59 -16.87 8.18
CA SER A 247 -6.49 -17.16 7.25
C SER A 247 -6.92 -17.00 5.80
N LYS A 248 -8.14 -17.47 5.48
CA LYS A 248 -8.68 -17.54 4.12
C LYS A 248 -9.09 -16.18 3.56
N TYR A 249 -9.73 -15.32 4.35
CA TYR A 249 -10.35 -14.08 3.83
C TYR A 249 -9.65 -12.79 4.27
N TYR A 250 -8.90 -12.82 5.37
CA TYR A 250 -8.35 -11.60 5.97
C TYR A 250 -6.82 -11.47 5.88
N LEU A 251 -6.12 -12.44 5.28
CA LEU A 251 -4.65 -12.53 5.35
C LEU A 251 -4.12 -12.49 6.80
N GLY A 252 -4.93 -12.95 7.76
CA GLY A 252 -4.61 -12.88 9.17
C GLY A 252 -3.55 -13.90 9.56
N GLU A 253 -2.36 -13.43 9.96
CA GLU A 253 -1.33 -14.29 10.53
C GLU A 253 -1.77 -14.77 11.92
N ILE A 254 -1.90 -16.09 12.10
CA ILE A 254 -2.35 -16.70 13.35
C ILE A 254 -1.15 -17.20 14.14
N LYS A 255 -0.97 -16.69 15.36
CA LYS A 255 0.17 -17.04 16.23
C LYS A 255 -0.26 -17.29 17.67
N ASN A 256 0.27 -18.36 18.26
CA ASN A 256 0.11 -18.65 19.69
C ASN A 256 1.19 -17.94 20.51
N LEU A 257 0.80 -17.11 21.47
CA LEU A 257 1.65 -16.40 22.43
C LEU A 257 1.26 -16.72 23.88
N ASP A 258 2.12 -16.42 24.83
CA ASP A 258 1.90 -16.71 26.26
C ASP A 258 1.64 -15.42 27.06
N PHE A 259 0.44 -14.84 26.89
CA PHE A 259 0.02 -13.65 27.63
C PHE A 259 0.00 -13.87 29.15
N VAL A 260 -0.32 -15.10 29.58
CA VAL A 260 -0.50 -15.44 30.99
C VAL A 260 0.83 -15.58 31.75
N ASN A 261 1.83 -16.27 31.18
CA ASN A 261 3.09 -16.57 31.88
C ASN A 261 4.31 -15.84 31.31
N ASN A 262 4.24 -15.30 30.09
CA ASN A 262 5.30 -14.49 29.48
C ASN A 262 4.75 -13.25 28.75
N PRO A 263 4.02 -12.35 29.45
CA PRO A 263 3.45 -11.13 28.85
C PRO A 263 4.54 -10.23 28.24
N SER A 264 5.76 -10.24 28.77
CA SER A 264 6.90 -9.50 28.20
C SER A 264 7.31 -10.05 26.84
N GLY A 265 7.44 -11.36 26.68
CA GLY A 265 7.69 -11.99 25.37
C GLY A 265 6.55 -11.71 24.38
N ALA A 266 5.30 -11.89 24.82
CA ALA A 266 4.14 -11.65 23.97
C ALA A 266 4.07 -10.19 23.46
N SER A 267 4.26 -9.20 24.35
CA SER A 267 4.30 -7.78 23.94
C SER A 267 5.46 -7.48 22.99
N SER A 268 6.62 -8.09 23.21
CA SER A 268 7.81 -7.93 22.37
C SER A 268 7.56 -8.43 20.94
N ASP A 269 6.90 -9.59 20.79
CA ASP A 269 6.68 -10.20 19.47
C ASP A 269 5.59 -9.48 18.68
N ILE A 270 4.51 -9.02 19.33
CA ILE A 270 3.50 -8.15 18.71
C ILE A 270 4.15 -6.84 18.25
N ASN A 271 4.90 -6.15 19.12
CA ASN A 271 5.52 -4.87 18.78
C ASN A 271 6.56 -4.99 17.66
N LYS A 272 7.37 -6.07 17.63
CA LYS A 272 8.29 -6.34 16.50
C LYS A 272 7.54 -6.54 15.19
N TRP A 273 6.41 -7.25 15.22
CA TRP A 273 5.60 -7.50 14.03
C TRP A 273 4.97 -6.21 13.50
N VAL A 274 4.39 -5.38 14.38
CA VAL A 274 3.85 -4.06 13.99
C VAL A 274 4.95 -3.15 13.47
N SER A 275 6.10 -3.06 14.14
CA SER A 275 7.26 -2.28 13.67
C SER A 275 7.72 -2.74 12.29
N LYS A 276 7.84 -4.05 12.06
CA LYS A 276 8.23 -4.60 10.75
C LYS A 276 7.25 -4.21 9.65
N ASN A 277 5.94 -4.39 9.87
CA ASN A 277 4.92 -4.12 8.87
C ASN A 277 4.64 -2.62 8.66
N THR A 278 5.05 -1.77 9.60
CA THR A 278 4.92 -0.30 9.52
C THR A 278 6.23 0.42 9.19
N ASN A 279 7.20 -0.30 8.64
CA ASN A 279 8.52 0.24 8.26
C ASN A 279 9.25 0.97 9.43
N ASN A 280 9.01 0.50 10.65
CA ASN A 280 9.45 1.04 11.94
C ASN A 280 8.89 2.43 12.31
N LYS A 281 7.82 2.90 11.64
CA LYS A 281 7.12 4.14 12.05
C LYS A 281 6.23 3.92 13.28
N ILE A 282 5.56 2.77 13.40
CA ILE A 282 4.72 2.46 14.57
C ILE A 282 5.42 1.43 15.46
N SER A 283 5.65 1.80 16.71
CA SER A 283 6.22 0.92 17.73
C SER A 283 5.45 1.03 19.05
N ASN A 284 5.58 -0.01 19.89
CA ASN A 284 5.05 -0.07 21.25
C ASN A 284 3.52 0.11 21.35
N ILE A 285 2.75 -0.58 20.49
CA ILE A 285 1.29 -0.58 20.53
C ILE A 285 0.73 -1.34 21.75
N VAL A 286 1.46 -2.33 22.25
CA VAL A 286 1.11 -3.07 23.49
C VAL A 286 2.25 -3.06 24.49
N SER A 287 1.92 -3.11 25.78
CA SER A 287 2.89 -3.28 26.87
C SER A 287 2.62 -4.56 27.67
N PRO A 288 3.59 -5.09 28.43
CA PRO A 288 3.38 -6.29 29.24
C PRO A 288 2.25 -6.14 30.27
N SER A 289 2.00 -4.92 30.76
CA SER A 289 0.95 -4.61 31.74
C SER A 289 -0.47 -4.60 31.17
N MET A 290 -0.64 -4.69 29.84
CA MET A 290 -1.95 -4.88 29.20
C MET A 290 -2.42 -6.35 29.26
N PHE A 291 -1.52 -7.29 29.56
CA PHE A 291 -1.84 -8.71 29.61
C PHE A 291 -2.04 -9.19 31.04
N ASN A 292 -3.03 -10.06 31.24
CA ASN A 292 -3.38 -10.61 32.53
C ASN A 292 -3.84 -12.08 32.38
N LYS A 293 -4.21 -12.74 33.49
CA LYS A 293 -4.60 -14.16 33.50
C LYS A 293 -5.85 -14.48 32.67
N MET A 294 -6.65 -13.49 32.30
CA MET A 294 -7.84 -13.59 31.46
C MET A 294 -7.58 -13.25 29.99
N SER A 295 -6.41 -12.74 29.61
CA SER A 295 -6.09 -12.45 28.20
C SER A 295 -6.15 -13.73 27.34
N ARG A 296 -6.91 -13.72 26.25
CA ARG A 296 -7.12 -14.87 25.35
C ARG A 296 -6.76 -14.60 23.90
N ALA A 297 -7.06 -13.42 23.38
CA ALA A 297 -6.69 -13.02 22.03
C ALA A 297 -6.27 -11.55 22.00
N VAL A 298 -5.42 -11.19 21.04
CA VAL A 298 -5.18 -9.81 20.59
C VAL A 298 -5.35 -9.82 19.08
N LEU A 299 -6.10 -8.87 18.54
CA LEU A 299 -6.22 -8.67 17.10
C LEU A 299 -5.46 -7.39 16.73
N THR A 300 -4.66 -7.45 15.67
CA THR A 300 -3.87 -6.30 15.19
C THR A 300 -3.96 -6.19 13.69
N ASN A 301 -4.34 -5.02 13.19
CA ASN A 301 -4.01 -4.59 11.84
C ASN A 301 -2.81 -3.63 11.91
N ALA A 302 -1.93 -3.71 10.91
CA ALA A 302 -0.83 -2.78 10.69
C ALA A 302 -0.89 -2.30 9.24
N ILE A 303 -1.31 -1.05 9.04
CA ILE A 303 -1.32 -0.38 7.74
C ILE A 303 -0.13 0.60 7.64
N TYR A 304 0.46 0.67 6.47
CA TYR A 304 1.53 1.61 6.13
C TYR A 304 1.36 2.11 4.72
N PHE A 305 1.39 3.42 4.56
CA PHE A 305 1.38 4.09 3.26
C PHE A 305 2.57 5.02 3.14
N LYS A 306 3.20 4.97 1.96
CA LYS A 306 4.28 5.83 1.51
C LYS A 306 4.15 6.03 0.00
N GLY A 307 3.85 7.24 -0.43
CA GLY A 307 3.62 7.56 -1.84
C GLY A 307 4.19 8.94 -2.17
N LYS A 308 4.78 9.10 -3.35
CA LYS A 308 5.19 10.42 -3.85
C LYS A 308 3.98 11.14 -4.45
N TRP A 309 3.90 12.45 -4.37
CA TRP A 309 2.91 13.20 -5.18
C TRP A 309 3.18 12.94 -6.67
N GLU A 310 2.12 12.89 -7.49
CA GLU A 310 2.27 12.89 -8.95
C GLU A 310 3.00 14.18 -9.39
N HIS A 311 2.57 15.32 -8.83
CA HIS A 311 3.21 16.63 -8.96
C HIS A 311 3.78 17.08 -7.61
N GLN A 312 5.10 17.22 -7.52
CA GLN A 312 5.81 17.53 -6.27
C GLN A 312 5.96 19.05 -6.09
N PHE A 313 5.88 19.50 -4.84
CA PHE A 313 6.21 20.87 -4.47
C PHE A 313 7.73 21.11 -4.62
N ASP A 314 8.15 22.33 -4.95
CA ASP A 314 9.56 22.69 -4.86
C ASP A 314 9.95 23.01 -3.41
N ARG A 315 11.10 22.49 -2.98
CA ARG A 315 11.68 22.77 -1.67
C ARG A 315 12.13 24.22 -1.58
N ASP A 316 12.61 24.78 -2.68
CA ASP A 316 13.09 26.16 -2.72
C ASP A 316 11.94 27.18 -2.67
N ASP A 317 10.69 26.77 -2.94
CA ASP A 317 9.49 27.61 -2.78
C ASP A 317 8.80 27.46 -1.41
N THR A 318 9.22 26.50 -0.58
CA THR A 318 8.67 26.36 0.78
C THR A 318 9.14 27.52 1.67
N LYS A 319 8.21 28.21 2.35
CA LYS A 319 8.48 29.41 3.18
C LYS A 319 7.80 29.36 4.56
N PRO A 320 8.39 29.96 5.60
CA PRO A 320 7.71 30.20 6.87
C PRO A 320 6.59 31.23 6.73
N GLU A 321 5.35 30.80 6.84
CA GLU A 321 4.14 31.64 6.72
C GLU A 321 3.25 31.49 7.94
N ASP A 322 2.23 32.35 8.06
CA ASP A 322 1.25 32.22 9.15
C ASP A 322 0.35 31.00 8.90
N PHE A 323 0.08 30.25 9.96
CA PHE A 323 -1.05 29.34 10.06
C PHE A 323 -1.95 29.83 11.21
N THR A 324 -3.24 30.04 10.93
CA THR A 324 -4.23 30.55 11.88
C THR A 324 -4.90 29.37 12.57
N LEU A 325 -4.61 29.14 13.86
CA LEU A 325 -5.23 28.08 14.65
C LEU A 325 -6.74 28.35 14.86
N GLN A 326 -7.52 27.33 15.22
CA GLN A 326 -8.95 27.46 15.58
C GLN A 326 -9.23 28.50 16.69
N SER A 327 -8.25 28.81 17.54
CA SER A 327 -8.30 29.88 18.53
C SER A 327 -8.19 31.31 17.96
N GLY A 328 -8.01 31.45 16.64
CA GLY A 328 -7.70 32.71 15.94
C GLY A 328 -6.25 33.19 16.12
N SER A 329 -5.44 32.52 16.95
CA SER A 329 -4.01 32.83 17.11
C SER A 329 -3.20 32.29 15.93
N LYS A 330 -2.09 32.98 15.60
CA LYS A 330 -1.25 32.65 14.45
C LYS A 330 0.10 32.09 14.88
N ILE A 331 0.53 31.01 14.25
CA ILE A 331 1.87 30.40 14.40
C ILE A 331 2.61 30.44 13.06
N LYS A 332 3.95 30.34 13.08
CA LYS A 332 4.75 30.24 11.86
C LYS A 332 5.03 28.78 11.51
N VAL A 333 4.65 28.36 10.31
CA VAL A 333 4.87 27.00 9.79
C VAL A 333 5.47 27.04 8.39
N PRO A 334 6.26 26.03 7.98
CA PRO A 334 6.70 25.91 6.60
C PRO A 334 5.52 25.54 5.68
N ILE A 335 5.04 26.51 4.91
CA ILE A 335 4.06 26.32 3.84
C ILE A 335 4.81 25.97 2.56
N MET A 336 4.50 24.82 1.99
CA MET A 336 4.89 24.37 0.66
C MET A 336 4.01 25.05 -0.38
N ARG A 337 4.54 25.26 -1.59
CA ARG A 337 3.84 25.97 -2.67
C ARG A 337 3.95 25.21 -3.99
N LEU A 338 2.83 25.08 -4.70
CA LEU A 338 2.77 24.57 -6.06
C LEU A 338 1.89 25.54 -6.86
N THR A 339 2.53 26.38 -7.66
CA THR A 339 1.90 27.48 -8.42
C THR A 339 2.35 27.39 -9.87
N ASP A 340 1.89 26.35 -10.56
CA ASP A 340 2.21 26.05 -11.95
C ASP A 340 0.94 26.18 -12.79
N ASP A 341 0.98 27.07 -13.78
CA ASP A 341 -0.15 27.38 -14.68
C ASP A 341 -0.47 26.22 -15.65
N GLU A 342 0.40 25.22 -15.77
CA GLU A 342 0.18 24.03 -16.62
C GLU A 342 -0.41 22.83 -15.86
N LEU A 343 -0.65 22.95 -14.55
CA LEU A 343 -1.14 21.85 -13.69
C LEU A 343 -2.59 22.02 -13.25
N ASP A 344 -3.45 21.13 -13.76
CA ASP A 344 -4.82 20.99 -13.28
C ASP A 344 -4.94 19.96 -12.15
N PHE A 345 -5.74 20.29 -11.13
CA PHE A 345 -6.11 19.41 -10.03
C PHE A 345 -7.63 19.22 -9.99
N ASN A 346 -8.06 18.07 -9.51
CA ASN A 346 -9.48 17.80 -9.25
C ASN A 346 -9.95 18.69 -8.08
N TYR A 347 -10.79 19.68 -8.39
CA TYR A 347 -11.25 20.71 -7.45
C TYR A 347 -12.77 20.86 -7.45
N ALA A 348 -13.33 21.24 -6.30
CA ALA A 348 -14.72 21.65 -6.14
C ALA A 348 -14.84 22.70 -5.01
N GLU A 349 -15.88 23.53 -5.06
CA GLU A 349 -16.19 24.48 -3.99
C GLU A 349 -17.70 24.62 -3.79
N TYR A 350 -18.18 24.15 -2.65
CA TYR A 350 -19.60 24.07 -2.32
C TYR A 350 -19.80 24.21 -0.82
N ASP A 351 -20.93 24.78 -0.40
CA ASP A 351 -21.35 24.86 1.01
C ASP A 351 -20.30 25.57 1.92
N GLY A 352 -19.55 26.51 1.34
CA GLY A 352 -18.44 27.20 2.01
C GLY A 352 -17.21 26.33 2.26
N VAL A 353 -17.01 25.23 1.53
CA VAL A 353 -15.86 24.32 1.66
C VAL A 353 -15.13 24.20 0.31
N GLN A 354 -13.81 24.39 0.32
CA GLN A 354 -12.95 23.99 -0.79
C GLN A 354 -12.62 22.50 -0.66
N ILE A 355 -12.76 21.76 -1.77
CA ILE A 355 -12.37 20.35 -1.88
C ILE A 355 -11.28 20.23 -2.95
N LEU A 356 -10.11 19.73 -2.56
CA LEU A 356 -8.96 19.51 -3.46
C LEU A 356 -8.54 18.04 -3.41
N GLU A 357 -8.45 17.37 -4.56
CA GLU A 357 -7.85 16.04 -4.68
C GLU A 357 -6.43 16.13 -5.28
N MET A 358 -5.44 15.69 -4.50
CA MET A 358 -4.04 15.60 -4.88
C MET A 358 -3.64 14.13 -5.15
N PRO A 359 -3.36 13.71 -6.39
CA PRO A 359 -2.98 12.34 -6.70
C PRO A 359 -1.54 12.00 -6.28
N TYR A 360 -1.34 10.76 -5.83
CA TYR A 360 -0.02 10.16 -5.65
C TYR A 360 0.40 9.38 -6.90
N GLN A 361 1.72 9.16 -7.05
CA GLN A 361 2.30 8.52 -8.23
C GLN A 361 1.62 7.22 -8.63
N GLY A 362 1.21 7.15 -9.89
CA GLY A 362 0.49 5.98 -10.45
C GLY A 362 -1.03 6.02 -10.29
N ASP A 363 -1.58 7.16 -9.86
CA ASP A 363 -2.99 7.55 -9.91
C ASP A 363 -4.02 6.51 -9.40
N LYS A 364 -3.67 5.80 -8.32
CA LYS A 364 -4.57 4.89 -7.60
C LYS A 364 -4.90 5.33 -6.19
N ILE A 365 -4.05 6.14 -5.58
CA ILE A 365 -4.25 6.72 -4.26
C ILE A 365 -4.21 8.24 -4.41
N SER A 366 -5.06 8.95 -3.69
CA SER A 366 -5.06 10.42 -3.61
C SER A 366 -5.22 10.89 -2.16
N MET A 367 -4.80 12.13 -1.89
CA MET A 367 -5.22 12.88 -0.72
C MET A 367 -6.32 13.85 -1.12
N LEU A 368 -7.50 13.72 -0.53
CA LEU A 368 -8.57 14.71 -0.59
C LEU A 368 -8.44 15.64 0.61
N VAL A 369 -8.48 16.95 0.41
CA VAL A 369 -8.41 17.96 1.47
C VAL A 369 -9.69 18.79 1.47
N LEU A 370 -10.32 18.90 2.64
CA LEU A 370 -11.54 19.65 2.90
C LEU A 370 -11.17 20.86 3.76
N LEU A 371 -11.22 22.04 3.16
CA LEU A 371 -10.76 23.31 3.74
C LEU A 371 -11.95 24.28 3.84
N PRO A 372 -12.39 24.68 5.04
CA PRO A 372 -13.44 25.68 5.20
C PRO A 372 -13.06 27.03 4.57
N ARG A 373 -13.99 27.71 3.91
CA ARG A 373 -13.77 29.04 3.35
C ARG A 373 -13.99 30.09 4.46
N ILE A 374 -12.91 30.54 5.09
CA ILE A 374 -13.01 31.51 6.20
C ILE A 374 -13.07 33.00 5.77
N ASP A 375 -12.67 33.33 4.53
CA ASP A 375 -12.74 34.70 3.99
C ASP A 375 -13.28 34.69 2.55
N ILE A 376 -14.21 35.61 2.26
CA ILE A 376 -14.85 35.83 0.94
C ILE A 376 -14.81 37.30 0.50
N ASN A 377 -14.03 38.15 1.19
CA ASN A 377 -13.96 39.58 0.94
C ASN A 377 -13.01 39.95 -0.21
N ASP A 378 -12.27 38.99 -0.76
CA ASP A 378 -11.38 39.21 -1.89
C ASP A 378 -12.18 39.57 -3.18
N PRO A 379 -11.90 40.72 -3.83
CA PRO A 379 -12.65 41.15 -5.02
C PRO A 379 -12.45 40.27 -6.26
N MET A 380 -11.35 39.52 -6.36
CA MET A 380 -11.13 38.53 -7.43
C MET A 380 -11.92 37.25 -7.15
N LEU A 381 -12.00 36.82 -5.89
CA LEU A 381 -12.84 35.69 -5.47
C LEU A 381 -14.32 35.96 -5.70
N GLN A 382 -14.81 37.18 -5.40
CA GLN A 382 -16.20 37.58 -5.70
C GLN A 382 -16.51 37.53 -7.20
N ARG A 383 -15.62 38.06 -8.05
CA ARG A 383 -15.75 37.97 -9.53
C ARG A 383 -15.72 36.53 -10.03
N ARG A 384 -14.94 35.67 -9.38
CA ARG A 384 -14.90 34.24 -9.67
C ARG A 384 -16.26 33.59 -9.35
N PHE A 385 -16.81 33.84 -8.17
CA PHE A 385 -18.12 33.33 -7.77
C PHE A 385 -19.24 33.76 -8.73
N GLU A 386 -19.31 35.04 -9.09
CA GLU A 386 -20.26 35.58 -10.09
C GLU A 386 -20.16 34.87 -11.45
N ARG A 387 -18.93 34.65 -11.93
CA ARG A 387 -18.63 34.01 -13.22
C ARG A 387 -18.99 32.52 -13.24
N GLU A 388 -18.71 31.81 -12.15
CA GLU A 388 -18.95 30.36 -12.04
C GLU A 388 -20.37 30.03 -11.56
N GLY A 389 -21.18 31.02 -11.19
CA GLY A 389 -22.53 30.82 -10.65
C GLY A 389 -22.53 30.18 -9.26
N ILE A 390 -21.46 30.38 -8.50
CA ILE A 390 -21.30 29.88 -7.13
C ILE A 390 -21.84 30.94 -6.17
N GLU A 391 -22.69 30.54 -5.22
CA GLU A 391 -23.13 31.43 -4.14
C GLU A 391 -21.99 31.62 -3.13
N PRO A 392 -21.54 32.86 -2.83
CA PRO A 392 -20.48 33.10 -1.86
C PRO A 392 -20.93 32.66 -0.45
N GLN A 393 -20.24 31.70 0.13
CA GLN A 393 -20.51 31.19 1.47
C GLN A 393 -19.20 31.01 2.24
N THR A 394 -19.24 31.33 3.54
CA THR A 394 -18.17 30.99 4.49
C THR A 394 -18.54 29.76 5.28
N SER A 395 -17.54 28.99 5.70
CA SER A 395 -17.70 27.88 6.66
C SER A 395 -16.53 27.88 7.64
N ASP A 396 -16.70 27.23 8.78
CA ASP A 396 -15.65 26.93 9.74
C ASP A 396 -15.53 25.42 9.98
N MET A 397 -14.57 24.99 10.80
CA MET A 397 -14.41 23.56 11.11
C MET A 397 -15.64 22.96 11.78
N THR A 398 -16.32 23.68 12.68
CA THR A 398 -17.50 23.16 13.39
C THR A 398 -18.64 22.90 12.39
N GLN A 399 -18.84 23.80 11.44
CA GLN A 399 -19.84 23.64 10.38
C GLN A 399 -19.45 22.53 9.39
N LEU A 400 -18.18 22.44 8.97
CA LEU A 400 -17.67 21.33 8.15
C LEU A 400 -17.88 19.98 8.85
N GLU A 401 -17.47 19.85 10.10
CA GLU A 401 -17.55 18.60 10.88
C GLU A 401 -18.99 18.18 11.18
N SER A 402 -19.89 19.14 11.43
CA SER A 402 -21.32 18.85 11.67
C SER A 402 -22.13 18.53 10.40
N THR A 403 -21.60 18.85 9.22
CA THR A 403 -22.26 18.57 7.92
C THR A 403 -21.63 17.42 7.14
N LEU A 404 -20.46 16.92 7.59
CA LEU A 404 -19.77 15.80 6.97
C LEU A 404 -20.53 14.48 7.19
N THR A 405 -21.07 13.92 6.12
CA THR A 405 -21.65 12.56 6.04
C THR A 405 -21.08 11.84 4.82
N GLU A 406 -21.22 10.51 4.71
CA GLU A 406 -20.75 9.80 3.52
C GLU A 406 -21.56 10.23 2.28
N GLU A 407 -22.86 10.48 2.40
CA GLU A 407 -23.66 11.07 1.31
C GLU A 407 -23.10 12.43 0.87
N LYS A 408 -22.69 13.28 1.82
CA LYS A 408 -22.15 14.61 1.51
C LYS A 408 -20.75 14.55 0.90
N LEU A 409 -19.90 13.66 1.42
CA LEU A 409 -18.58 13.41 0.87
C LEU A 409 -18.65 12.82 -0.55
N GLN A 410 -19.61 11.93 -0.83
CA GLN A 410 -19.90 11.44 -2.18
C GLN A 410 -20.45 12.55 -3.08
N GLU A 411 -21.32 13.44 -2.58
CA GLU A 411 -21.78 14.62 -3.34
C GLU A 411 -20.59 15.49 -3.78
N TRP A 412 -19.67 15.81 -2.86
CA TRP A 412 -18.46 16.59 -3.17
C TRP A 412 -17.52 15.87 -4.13
N ARG A 413 -17.27 14.57 -3.95
CA ARG A 413 -16.46 13.74 -4.89
C ARG A 413 -17.02 13.78 -6.31
N ASN A 414 -18.34 13.68 -6.48
CA ASN A 414 -19.01 13.75 -7.77
C ASN A 414 -19.00 15.14 -8.43
N LYS A 415 -18.63 16.19 -7.68
CA LYS A 415 -18.53 17.57 -8.15
C LYS A 415 -17.10 17.99 -8.50
N LEU A 416 -16.10 17.16 -8.20
CA LEU A 416 -14.70 17.41 -8.56
C LEU A 416 -14.55 17.49 -10.08
N LYS A 417 -13.84 18.51 -10.54
CA LYS A 417 -13.46 18.72 -11.94
C LYS A 417 -12.02 19.23 -12.02
N PRO A 418 -11.27 18.94 -13.10
CA PRO A 418 -9.96 19.55 -13.32
C PRO A 418 -10.07 21.08 -13.39
N GLU A 419 -9.28 21.77 -12.58
CA GLU A 419 -9.10 23.22 -12.55
C GLU A 419 -7.63 23.53 -12.27
N THR A 420 -7.11 24.64 -12.78
CA THR A 420 -5.76 25.10 -12.44
C THR A 420 -5.75 25.64 -11.01
N VAL A 421 -5.04 24.98 -10.09
CA VAL A 421 -5.05 25.32 -8.66
C VAL A 421 -3.66 25.68 -8.15
N TYR A 422 -3.54 26.86 -7.54
CA TYR A 422 -2.38 27.27 -6.77
C TYR A 422 -2.50 26.73 -5.34
N ILE A 423 -1.67 25.76 -4.99
CA ILE A 423 -1.75 25.01 -3.75
C ILE A 423 -0.71 25.51 -2.75
N TYR A 424 -1.18 25.94 -1.58
CA TYR A 424 -0.37 26.28 -0.41
C TYR A 424 -0.73 25.33 0.73
N MET A 425 0.21 24.50 1.18
CA MET A 425 -0.05 23.47 2.20
C MET A 425 1.10 23.38 3.22
N PRO A 426 0.82 23.31 4.54
CA PRO A 426 1.85 23.13 5.54
C PRO A 426 2.54 21.76 5.41
N LYS A 427 3.82 21.72 5.73
CA LYS A 427 4.47 20.47 6.13
C LYS A 427 4.03 20.12 7.54
N TYR A 428 3.72 18.84 7.78
CA TYR A 428 3.36 18.36 9.11
C TYR A 428 3.75 16.89 9.27
N THR A 429 4.15 16.53 10.49
CA THR A 429 4.53 15.17 10.85
C THR A 429 4.04 14.93 12.27
N PHE A 430 3.09 14.01 12.47
CA PHE A 430 2.57 13.71 13.81
C PHE A 430 2.14 12.25 13.97
N GLU A 431 2.06 11.82 15.23
CA GLU A 431 1.68 10.46 15.65
C GLU A 431 0.52 10.55 16.63
N THR A 432 -0.53 9.75 16.39
CA THR A 432 -1.73 9.67 17.23
C THR A 432 -1.84 8.27 17.84
N SER A 433 -2.51 8.16 19.00
CA SER A 433 -2.75 6.88 19.67
C SER A 433 -4.06 6.92 20.43
N TYR A 434 -4.94 5.95 20.18
CA TYR A 434 -6.29 5.89 20.73
C TYR A 434 -6.58 4.55 21.41
N SER A 435 -7.31 4.60 22.52
CA SER A 435 -8.02 3.46 23.10
C SER A 435 -9.47 3.53 22.64
N LEU A 436 -9.80 2.86 21.53
CA LEU A 436 -11.08 3.02 20.83
C LEU A 436 -12.28 2.41 21.55
N SER A 437 -12.07 1.63 22.62
CA SER A 437 -13.17 0.93 23.31
C SER A 437 -14.31 1.84 23.75
N ASP A 438 -14.01 3.06 24.22
CA ASP A 438 -15.04 3.93 24.79
C ASP A 438 -15.77 4.76 23.72
N TYR A 439 -15.09 5.14 22.63
CA TYR A 439 -15.75 5.66 21.42
C TYR A 439 -16.66 4.61 20.78
N LEU A 440 -16.21 3.36 20.65
CA LEU A 440 -17.03 2.31 20.07
C LEU A 440 -18.28 2.01 20.92
N LYS A 441 -18.19 2.13 22.25
CA LYS A 441 -19.36 2.09 23.15
C LYS A 441 -20.31 3.26 22.96
N SER A 442 -19.81 4.50 22.79
CA SER A 442 -20.68 5.66 22.55
C SER A 442 -21.41 5.57 21.20
N MET A 443 -20.81 4.92 20.20
CA MET A 443 -21.44 4.56 18.92
C MET A 443 -22.50 3.44 19.04
N GLY A 444 -22.57 2.75 20.18
CA GLY A 444 -23.55 1.70 20.45
C GLY A 444 -22.96 0.29 20.64
N MET A 445 -21.66 0.08 20.43
CA MET A 445 -21.00 -1.23 20.57
C MET A 445 -20.60 -1.49 22.03
N ASN A 446 -21.53 -1.98 22.85
CA ASN A 446 -21.38 -2.14 24.30
C ASN A 446 -21.20 -3.60 24.75
N LEU A 447 -22.04 -4.52 24.26
CA LEU A 447 -21.98 -5.95 24.58
C LEU A 447 -20.63 -6.59 24.25
N PRO A 448 -19.96 -6.30 23.12
CA PRO A 448 -18.63 -6.84 22.82
C PRO A 448 -17.56 -6.58 23.90
N PHE A 449 -17.70 -5.51 24.70
CA PHE A 449 -16.77 -5.18 25.80
C PHE A 449 -17.25 -5.64 27.17
N THR A 450 -18.38 -6.36 27.26
CA THR A 450 -19.07 -6.64 28.52
C THR A 450 -18.82 -8.06 29.01
N TRP A 451 -18.34 -8.18 30.25
CA TRP A 451 -18.13 -9.46 30.94
C TRP A 451 -18.96 -9.57 32.23
N PRO A 452 -19.83 -10.59 32.38
CA PRO A 452 -20.32 -11.51 31.36
C PRO A 452 -21.37 -10.83 30.45
N GLY A 453 -21.44 -11.20 29.17
CA GLY A 453 -22.47 -10.69 28.26
C GLY A 453 -22.13 -10.84 26.78
N ALA A 454 -20.87 -10.61 26.41
CA ALA A 454 -20.38 -10.80 25.05
C ALA A 454 -20.56 -12.26 24.57
N ASP A 455 -21.07 -12.44 23.35
CA ASP A 455 -21.13 -13.73 22.67
C ASP A 455 -20.15 -13.77 21.50
N PHE A 456 -18.95 -14.29 21.80
CA PHE A 456 -17.93 -14.66 20.82
C PHE A 456 -17.78 -16.19 20.69
N SER A 457 -18.88 -16.94 20.89
CA SER A 457 -18.88 -18.42 20.81
C SER A 457 -18.47 -18.97 19.44
N GLY A 458 -18.48 -18.15 18.39
CA GLY A 458 -17.88 -18.48 17.11
C GLY A 458 -16.35 -18.62 17.13
N MET A 459 -15.66 -18.16 18.18
CA MET A 459 -14.20 -18.27 18.33
C MET A 459 -13.74 -19.52 19.07
N ASP A 460 -14.43 -19.95 20.13
CA ASP A 460 -14.00 -21.05 21.02
C ASP A 460 -15.13 -22.03 21.43
N GLY A 461 -16.36 -21.82 20.94
CA GLY A 461 -17.54 -22.61 21.31
C GLY A 461 -18.18 -22.24 22.65
N THR A 462 -17.76 -21.13 23.28
CA THR A 462 -18.21 -20.70 24.60
C THR A 462 -18.52 -19.19 24.65
N ASN A 463 -19.31 -18.77 25.64
CA ASN A 463 -19.62 -17.36 25.87
C ASN A 463 -18.67 -16.77 26.94
N LEU A 464 -17.38 -17.15 26.90
CA LEU A 464 -16.36 -16.74 27.88
C LEU A 464 -15.42 -15.62 27.39
N LEU A 465 -15.50 -15.27 26.11
CA LEU A 465 -14.66 -14.26 25.46
C LEU A 465 -15.38 -12.93 25.35
N TYR A 466 -14.62 -11.84 25.52
CA TYR A 466 -15.04 -10.45 25.31
C TYR A 466 -13.84 -9.62 24.82
N ILE A 467 -14.08 -8.45 24.23
CA ILE A 467 -13.03 -7.50 23.85
C ILE A 467 -12.63 -6.71 25.10
N ASP A 468 -11.38 -6.87 25.56
CA ASP A 468 -10.83 -6.02 26.62
C ASP A 468 -10.57 -4.60 26.09
N LYS A 469 -9.77 -4.49 25.02
CA LYS A 469 -9.37 -3.21 24.42
C LYS A 469 -9.25 -3.28 22.90
N VAL A 470 -9.67 -2.20 22.23
CA VAL A 470 -9.27 -1.88 20.86
C VAL A 470 -8.25 -0.74 20.92
N LEU A 471 -7.03 -0.98 20.45
CA LEU A 471 -5.96 0.02 20.42
C LEU A 471 -5.64 0.38 18.97
N HIS A 472 -5.57 1.66 18.67
CA HIS A 472 -5.18 2.16 17.35
C HIS A 472 -4.05 3.17 17.48
N LYS A 473 -3.12 3.17 16.51
CA LYS A 473 -1.98 4.06 16.47
C LYS A 473 -1.66 4.36 15.01
N ALA A 474 -1.45 5.62 14.68
CA ALA A 474 -1.22 6.07 13.31
C ALA A 474 -0.12 7.15 13.27
N TYR A 475 0.59 7.22 12.16
CA TYR A 475 1.69 8.17 11.92
C TYR A 475 1.57 8.73 10.51
N ILE A 476 1.67 10.05 10.37
CA ILE A 476 1.69 10.75 9.07
C ILE A 476 2.91 11.68 8.97
N ASP A 477 3.40 11.84 7.74
CA ASP A 477 4.55 12.67 7.39
C ASP A 477 4.33 13.26 5.99
N VAL A 478 3.97 14.54 5.92
CA VAL A 478 3.62 15.26 4.68
C VAL A 478 4.62 16.37 4.42
N TYR A 479 5.24 16.31 3.25
CA TYR A 479 6.24 17.27 2.81
C TYR A 479 6.31 17.29 1.26
N GLU A 480 7.32 17.96 0.69
CA GLU A 480 7.32 18.47 -0.69
C GLU A 480 7.20 17.39 -1.78
N GLU A 481 7.78 16.22 -1.58
CA GLU A 481 7.82 15.18 -2.64
C GLU A 481 6.65 14.19 -2.52
N GLY A 482 5.81 14.32 -1.48
CA GLY A 482 4.77 13.37 -1.12
C GLY A 482 4.74 13.02 0.35
N THR A 483 4.36 11.77 0.57
CA THR A 483 4.45 11.02 1.81
C THR A 483 5.60 9.99 1.65
N GLU A 484 6.85 10.49 1.54
CA GLU A 484 8.20 9.86 1.59
C GLU A 484 8.69 9.21 0.25
N ALA A 485 9.87 9.43 -0.39
CA ALA A 485 10.81 10.57 -0.53
C ALA A 485 11.75 10.47 -1.79
N ALA A 486 12.11 11.62 -2.40
CA ALA A 486 13.31 12.06 -3.18
C ALA A 486 12.98 12.91 -4.47
N ALA A 487 13.61 14.09 -4.64
CA ALA A 487 13.27 15.19 -5.58
C ALA A 487 14.17 15.41 -6.83
N ALA A 488 13.72 16.29 -7.75
CA ALA A 488 14.53 17.14 -8.64
C ALA A 488 13.71 18.35 -9.17
N THR A 489 14.33 19.52 -9.39
CA THR A 489 13.68 20.82 -9.67
C THR A 489 14.00 21.36 -11.08
N VAL A 490 13.05 22.07 -11.72
CA VAL A 490 13.29 23.04 -12.81
C VAL A 490 12.34 24.24 -12.66
N ILE A 491 12.85 25.47 -12.77
CA ILE A 491 12.06 26.71 -12.76
C ILE A 491 12.03 27.31 -14.17
N SER A 492 10.87 27.83 -14.60
CA SER A 492 10.71 28.63 -15.82
C SER A 492 10.09 30.00 -15.49
N MET A 493 10.43 31.04 -16.25
CA MET A 493 9.81 32.37 -16.14
C MET A 493 9.26 32.80 -17.50
N MET A 494 7.99 33.22 -17.53
CA MET A 494 7.40 33.90 -18.68
C MET A 494 6.87 35.28 -18.31
N ALA A 495 6.80 36.18 -19.28
CA ALA A 495 6.34 37.55 -19.09
C ALA A 495 5.26 37.92 -20.11
N GLY A 496 4.18 38.55 -19.63
CA GLY A 496 3.24 39.29 -20.48
C GLY A 496 2.17 38.47 -21.20
N ALA A 497 1.20 37.95 -20.45
CA ALA A 497 -0.10 37.52 -20.97
C ALA A 497 -1.23 38.01 -20.03
N ALA A 498 -2.50 37.80 -20.41
CA ALA A 498 -3.62 38.00 -19.49
C ALA A 498 -3.43 37.15 -18.22
N MET A 499 -3.84 37.65 -17.05
CA MET A 499 -3.62 36.90 -15.80
C MET A 499 -4.22 35.48 -15.93
N PRO A 500 -3.43 34.43 -15.66
CA PRO A 500 -3.92 33.06 -15.75
C PRO A 500 -5.10 32.87 -14.79
N HIS A 501 -6.02 32.02 -15.21
CA HIS A 501 -7.21 31.70 -14.44
C HIS A 501 -6.85 30.55 -13.50
N TYR A 502 -6.53 30.88 -12.25
CA TYR A 502 -6.28 29.88 -11.21
C TYR A 502 -7.27 30.04 -10.05
N VAL A 503 -7.44 28.95 -9.30
CA VAL A 503 -8.06 28.95 -7.98
C VAL A 503 -6.96 28.92 -6.93
N GLU A 504 -7.02 29.78 -5.91
CA GLU A 504 -6.15 29.64 -4.74
C GLU A 504 -6.74 28.64 -3.74
N PHE A 505 -5.96 27.61 -3.39
CA PHE A 505 -6.24 26.68 -2.31
C PHE A 505 -5.15 26.83 -1.25
N ARG A 506 -5.52 27.42 -0.11
CA ARG A 506 -4.56 27.83 0.90
C ARG A 506 -4.90 27.27 2.28
N ALA A 507 -4.31 26.11 2.58
CA ALA A 507 -4.51 25.37 3.83
C ALA A 507 -3.72 25.98 5.01
N ASP A 508 -3.89 27.28 5.24
CA ASP A 508 -3.21 28.07 6.28
C ASP A 508 -4.04 28.23 7.57
N HIS A 509 -5.02 27.37 7.75
CA HIS A 509 -5.92 27.26 8.90
C HIS A 509 -6.49 25.83 8.92
N PRO A 510 -7.23 25.40 9.97
CA PRO A 510 -7.55 23.99 10.15
C PRO A 510 -8.34 23.36 9.00
N PHE A 511 -7.99 22.11 8.69
CA PHE A 511 -8.59 21.35 7.59
C PHE A 511 -8.68 19.86 7.92
N ILE A 512 -9.62 19.19 7.25
CA ILE A 512 -9.71 17.72 7.23
C ILE A 512 -8.97 17.22 5.99
N PHE A 513 -8.27 16.09 6.12
CA PHE A 513 -7.65 15.39 4.99
C PHE A 513 -7.99 13.89 5.03
N ILE A 514 -8.10 13.30 3.86
CA ILE A 514 -8.52 11.93 3.62
C ILE A 514 -7.56 11.31 2.61
N ILE A 515 -6.87 10.22 2.96
CA ILE A 515 -6.09 9.43 2.00
C ILE A 515 -6.99 8.27 1.54
N GLN A 516 -7.31 8.23 0.24
CA GLN A 516 -8.30 7.33 -0.34
C GLN A 516 -7.77 6.51 -1.52
N GLU A 517 -8.33 5.33 -1.71
CA GLU A 517 -8.20 4.55 -2.96
C GLU A 517 -9.24 5.08 -3.97
N LYS A 518 -8.80 5.44 -5.19
CA LYS A 518 -9.62 6.20 -6.15
C LYS A 518 -10.73 5.38 -6.84
N GLU A 519 -10.54 4.07 -7.03
CA GLU A 519 -11.49 3.22 -7.78
C GLU A 519 -12.79 2.98 -7.01
N THR A 520 -12.71 2.91 -5.68
CA THR A 520 -13.85 2.66 -4.78
C THR A 520 -14.19 3.85 -3.86
N GLY A 521 -13.33 4.87 -3.80
CA GLY A 521 -13.43 5.96 -2.83
C GLY A 521 -13.19 5.51 -1.38
N ASN A 522 -12.56 4.35 -1.16
CA ASN A 522 -12.35 3.78 0.17
C ASN A 522 -11.34 4.60 0.97
N ILE A 523 -11.75 5.11 2.13
CA ILE A 523 -10.90 5.86 3.05
C ILE A 523 -9.89 4.92 3.71
N LEU A 524 -8.61 5.10 3.37
CA LEU A 524 -7.50 4.37 3.99
C LEU A 524 -7.05 5.08 5.27
N PHE A 525 -7.02 6.41 5.27
CA PHE A 525 -6.73 7.24 6.43
C PHE A 525 -7.59 8.51 6.41
N MET A 526 -7.92 9.02 7.59
CA MET A 526 -8.64 10.27 7.79
C MET A 526 -8.00 11.04 8.94
N GLY A 527 -7.95 12.37 8.84
CA GLY A 527 -7.40 13.21 9.89
C GLY A 527 -7.77 14.68 9.78
N ARG A 528 -7.43 15.42 10.83
CA ARG A 528 -7.53 16.88 10.95
C ARG A 528 -6.18 17.44 11.34
N VAL A 529 -5.75 18.49 10.64
CA VAL A 529 -4.65 19.34 11.10
C VAL A 529 -5.26 20.59 11.73
N ASN A 530 -5.23 20.69 13.06
CA ASN A 530 -5.51 21.95 13.77
C ASN A 530 -4.21 22.72 14.07
N ASN A 531 -3.10 22.00 14.28
CA ASN A 531 -1.78 22.60 14.49
C ASN A 531 -0.69 21.79 13.75
N PRO A 532 -0.10 22.30 12.66
CA PRO A 532 0.97 21.60 11.92
C PRO A 532 2.27 21.35 12.71
N THR A 533 2.46 21.96 13.88
CA THR A 533 3.70 21.86 14.69
C THR A 533 3.56 20.99 15.94
N GLN A 534 2.44 20.28 16.11
CA GLN A 534 2.14 19.44 17.28
C GLN A 534 2.72 18.02 17.14
#